data_AF-A0A7S3S2H6-F1
#
_entry.id   AF-A0A7S3S2H6-F1
#
_cell.length_a   1.000
_cell.length_b   1.000
_cell.length_c   1.000
_cell.angle_alpha   90.00
_cell.angle_beta   90.00
_cell.angle_gamma   90.00
#
_symmetry.space_group_name_H-M   'P 1'
#
loop_
_entity.id
_entity.type
_entity.pdbx_description
1 polymer ?
#
loop_
_entity_poly.entity_id
_entity_poly.type
_entity_poly.pdbx_seq_one_letter_code
_entity_poly.pdbx_strand_id
1 'polypeptide(L)'
;VLTDSRSFRPAGSASSSSPLMMLYVYWIRTAYDAASGVSEGTGLSALLIFGVAIPFAMAYLWPIFLWLFARPVVIVLLILEVLLMVVAALFFMVKAGWFDAAADAVAVSFNSTNSTVDVLNEYNNLLDRAQSALDRVYNGSSSLLEASSSTSGQMVWSIVAVVQIILTILNIIMLIVYRKCIQRLIAILRECCKIFRSLVIIVFFPLGRMAAQCALLLYGVFGIYFVVWAWDDVAVGWHALMVIGHLFVTIWFITMARAVSWTTMAGAIAWWFVRQNAVKRTCSGQCPALGVTVMFSSLWTVLSRHLGSMAFGSFLIAVCWTLQLVLQALELSFSKQKKEGLWLLRLTLKCLVCFMECLKRTVQFISFYGFIY
;
A
#
# COMPACT_ATOMS: atom_id res chain seq x y z
N VAL A 1 -20.48 -23.85 -22.52
CA VAL A 1 -20.31 -22.95 -23.69
C VAL A 1 -19.12 -22.00 -23.54
N LEU A 2 -18.68 -21.61 -22.32
CA LEU A 2 -17.53 -20.70 -22.11
C LEU A 2 -16.15 -21.37 -21.90
N THR A 3 -16.05 -22.70 -22.08
CA THR A 3 -14.78 -23.44 -21.82
C THR A 3 -13.80 -23.41 -22.99
N ASP A 4 -14.20 -22.93 -24.16
CA ASP A 4 -13.34 -22.92 -25.35
C ASP A 4 -12.92 -21.49 -25.70
N SER A 5 -11.67 -21.14 -25.37
CA SER A 5 -11.06 -19.84 -25.71
C SER A 5 -10.93 -19.62 -27.22
N ARG A 6 -11.19 -20.64 -28.04
CA ARG A 6 -11.21 -20.55 -29.50
C ARG A 6 -12.44 -19.82 -30.03
N SER A 7 -13.55 -19.75 -29.29
CA SER A 7 -14.80 -19.15 -29.77
C SER A 7 -14.77 -17.63 -29.90
N PHE A 8 -13.76 -16.97 -29.32
CA PHE A 8 -13.63 -15.51 -29.32
C PHE A 8 -12.59 -14.97 -30.30
N ARG A 9 -12.00 -15.81 -31.15
CA ARG A 9 -11.03 -15.32 -32.16
C ARG A 9 -11.77 -14.68 -33.34
N PRO A 10 -11.68 -13.36 -33.57
CA PRO A 10 -12.19 -12.77 -34.80
C PRO A 10 -11.39 -13.32 -36.00
N ALA A 11 -12.09 -13.57 -37.11
CA ALA A 11 -11.49 -14.01 -38.35
C ALA A 11 -10.48 -12.95 -38.82
N GLY A 12 -9.19 -13.28 -38.80
CA GLY A 12 -8.09 -12.37 -39.21
C GLY A 12 -7.13 -11.91 -38.10
N SER A 13 -7.26 -12.37 -36.85
CA SER A 13 -6.34 -11.96 -35.77
C SER A 13 -4.91 -12.50 -35.95
N ALA A 14 -3.93 -11.58 -36.00
CA ALA A 14 -2.50 -11.91 -36.11
C ALA A 14 -1.99 -12.68 -34.87
N SER A 15 -0.98 -13.56 -35.05
CA SER A 15 -0.42 -14.41 -33.98
C SER A 15 0.12 -13.63 -32.77
N SER A 16 0.48 -12.35 -32.93
CA SER A 16 0.94 -11.45 -31.86
C SER A 16 -0.16 -10.98 -30.88
N SER A 17 -1.44 -11.07 -31.27
CA SER A 17 -2.59 -10.65 -30.46
C SER A 17 -3.10 -11.73 -29.49
N SER A 18 -2.66 -12.97 -29.69
CA SER A 18 -2.96 -14.15 -28.87
C SER A 18 -2.80 -13.93 -27.34
N PRO A 19 -1.65 -13.41 -26.84
CA PRO A 19 -1.45 -13.28 -25.39
C PRO A 19 -2.35 -12.21 -24.75
N LEU A 20 -2.64 -11.10 -25.43
CA LEU A 20 -3.55 -10.07 -24.92
C LEU A 20 -4.99 -10.58 -24.85
N MET A 21 -5.39 -11.38 -25.84
CA MET A 21 -6.70 -12.00 -25.86
C MET A 21 -6.87 -13.01 -24.71
N MET A 22 -5.84 -13.81 -24.43
CA MET A 22 -5.84 -14.73 -23.29
C MET A 22 -5.97 -13.99 -21.96
N LEU A 23 -5.28 -12.84 -21.80
CA LEU A 23 -5.40 -12.01 -20.61
C LEU A 23 -6.82 -11.43 -20.47
N TYR A 24 -7.40 -10.93 -21.56
CA TYR A 24 -8.76 -10.39 -21.57
C TYR A 24 -9.81 -11.44 -21.20
N VAL A 25 -9.73 -12.63 -21.81
CA VAL A 25 -10.61 -13.77 -21.51
C VAL A 25 -10.46 -14.20 -20.05
N TYR A 26 -9.24 -14.21 -19.50
CA TYR A 26 -9.00 -14.48 -18.09
C TYR A 26 -9.71 -13.47 -17.18
N TRP A 27 -9.62 -12.18 -17.47
CA TRP A 27 -10.30 -11.14 -16.68
C TRP A 27 -11.83 -11.23 -16.77
N ILE A 28 -12.39 -11.46 -17.96
CA ILE A 28 -13.84 -11.66 -18.13
C ILE A 28 -14.29 -12.89 -17.37
N ARG A 29 -13.58 -14.00 -17.50
CA ARG A 29 -13.93 -15.24 -16.80
C ARG A 29 -13.88 -15.05 -15.30
N THR A 30 -12.82 -14.42 -14.78
CA THR A 30 -12.71 -14.11 -13.36
C THR A 30 -13.87 -13.22 -12.89
N ALA A 31 -14.25 -12.22 -13.68
CA ALA A 31 -15.39 -11.35 -13.36
C ALA A 31 -16.72 -12.09 -13.41
N TYR A 32 -16.92 -12.96 -14.40
CA TYR A 32 -18.11 -13.79 -14.55
C TYR A 32 -18.22 -14.83 -13.43
N ASP A 33 -17.14 -15.55 -13.11
CA ASP A 33 -17.08 -16.54 -12.03
C ASP A 33 -17.30 -15.86 -10.66
N ALA A 34 -16.82 -14.63 -10.48
CA ALA A 34 -17.13 -13.83 -9.30
C ALA A 34 -18.61 -13.40 -9.26
N ALA A 35 -19.19 -12.99 -10.39
CA ALA A 35 -20.60 -12.59 -10.46
C ALA A 35 -21.56 -13.77 -10.28
N SER A 36 -21.30 -14.90 -10.94
CA SER A 36 -22.08 -16.13 -10.79
C SER A 36 -21.94 -16.69 -9.38
N GLY A 37 -20.73 -16.64 -8.81
CA GLY A 37 -20.47 -17.00 -7.42
C GLY A 37 -21.21 -16.14 -6.40
N VAL A 38 -21.64 -14.92 -6.75
CA VAL A 38 -22.51 -14.07 -5.92
C VAL A 38 -23.99 -14.40 -6.14
N SER A 39 -24.41 -14.67 -7.37
CA SER A 39 -25.82 -14.95 -7.71
C SER A 39 -26.27 -16.38 -7.37
N GLU A 40 -25.35 -17.34 -7.30
CA GLU A 40 -25.64 -18.74 -7.06
C GLU A 40 -25.32 -19.15 -5.60
N GLY A 41 -26.23 -19.88 -4.96
CA GLY A 41 -26.03 -20.50 -3.64
C GLY A 41 -25.93 -19.52 -2.46
N THR A 42 -25.05 -19.83 -1.50
CA THR A 42 -24.77 -19.02 -0.29
C THR A 42 -23.83 -17.83 -0.55
N GLY A 43 -23.52 -17.54 -1.81
CA GLY A 43 -22.61 -16.45 -2.20
C GLY A 43 -23.10 -15.07 -1.76
N LEU A 44 -24.38 -14.77 -2.01
CA LEU A 44 -25.00 -13.51 -1.60
C LEU A 44 -25.01 -13.34 -0.08
N SER A 45 -25.33 -14.41 0.67
CA SER A 45 -25.34 -14.36 2.13
C SER A 45 -23.91 -14.20 2.69
N ALA A 46 -22.92 -14.88 2.12
CA ALA A 46 -21.52 -14.68 2.47
C ALA A 46 -21.06 -13.25 2.18
N LEU A 47 -21.42 -12.68 1.01
CA LEU A 47 -21.07 -11.30 0.66
C LEU A 47 -21.75 -10.27 1.59
N LEU A 48 -23.02 -10.48 1.95
CA LEU A 48 -23.71 -9.60 2.89
C LEU A 48 -23.13 -9.70 4.30
N ILE A 49 -22.80 -10.91 4.78
CA ILE A 49 -22.26 -11.13 6.13
C ILE A 49 -20.81 -10.63 6.21
N PHE A 50 -19.92 -11.14 5.37
CA PHE A 50 -18.48 -10.83 5.43
C PHE A 50 -18.12 -9.49 4.78
N GLY A 51 -18.87 -9.07 3.76
CA GLY A 51 -18.59 -7.82 3.04
C GLY A 51 -19.27 -6.58 3.62
N VAL A 52 -20.43 -6.74 4.28
CA VAL A 52 -21.19 -5.60 4.82
C VAL A 52 -21.36 -5.72 6.33
N ALA A 53 -22.02 -6.76 6.84
CA ALA A 53 -22.40 -6.83 8.25
C ALA A 53 -21.18 -6.85 9.20
N ILE A 54 -20.17 -7.67 8.92
CA ILE A 54 -18.95 -7.78 9.75
C ILE A 54 -18.15 -6.47 9.74
N PRO A 55 -17.83 -5.84 8.59
CA PRO A 55 -17.16 -4.55 8.58
C PRO A 55 -17.91 -3.45 9.34
N PHE A 56 -19.25 -3.43 9.25
CA PHE A 56 -20.07 -2.49 10.01
C PHE A 56 -20.03 -2.76 11.52
N ALA A 57 -20.20 -4.02 11.92
CA ALA A 57 -20.09 -4.41 13.32
C ALA A 57 -18.68 -4.07 13.85
N MET A 58 -17.64 -4.37 13.08
CA MET A 58 -16.25 -4.05 13.41
C MET A 58 -16.03 -2.53 13.49
N ALA A 59 -16.64 -1.73 12.62
CA ALA A 59 -16.54 -0.27 12.66
C ALA A 59 -17.14 0.34 13.94
N TYR A 60 -18.10 -0.33 14.58
CA TYR A 60 -18.67 0.08 15.86
C TYR A 60 -17.94 -0.54 17.07
N LEU A 61 -17.62 -1.82 16.98
CA LEU A 61 -16.91 -2.56 18.04
C LEU A 61 -15.49 -2.06 18.22
N TRP A 62 -14.80 -1.67 17.15
CA TRP A 62 -13.41 -1.23 17.20
C TRP A 62 -13.21 0.05 18.02
N PRO A 63 -13.99 1.13 17.85
CA PRO A 63 -13.92 2.28 18.74
C PRO A 63 -14.21 1.97 20.22
N ILE A 64 -15.14 1.06 20.50
CA ILE A 64 -15.44 0.62 21.88
C ILE A 64 -14.27 -0.17 22.46
N PHE A 65 -13.70 -1.06 21.65
CA PHE A 65 -12.49 -1.81 22.00
C PHE A 65 -11.32 -0.85 22.28
N LEU A 66 -11.08 0.13 21.41
CA LEU A 66 -10.06 1.15 21.64
C LEU A 66 -10.36 2.01 22.86
N TRP A 67 -11.62 2.31 23.16
CA TRP A 67 -11.97 3.05 24.37
C TRP A 67 -11.56 2.30 25.66
N LEU A 68 -11.83 1.00 25.71
CA LEU A 68 -11.50 0.13 26.84
C LEU A 68 -10.00 -0.21 26.90
N PHE A 69 -9.40 -0.49 25.75
CA PHE A 69 -8.06 -1.08 25.61
C PHE A 69 -7.03 -0.15 24.94
N ALA A 70 -7.27 1.17 24.87
CA ALA A 70 -6.35 2.14 24.25
C ALA A 70 -4.88 1.95 24.70
N ARG A 71 -4.66 1.81 26.01
CA ARG A 71 -3.32 1.65 26.58
C ARG A 71 -2.63 0.35 26.15
N PRO A 72 -3.22 -0.85 26.38
CA PRO A 72 -2.59 -2.09 25.94
C PRO A 72 -2.45 -2.16 24.41
N VAL A 73 -3.41 -1.66 23.63
CA VAL A 73 -3.31 -1.67 22.15
C VAL A 73 -2.11 -0.86 21.67
N VAL A 74 -1.93 0.37 22.17
CA VAL A 74 -0.79 1.22 21.78
C VAL A 74 0.54 0.57 22.20
N ILE A 75 0.62 0.00 23.41
CA ILE A 75 1.85 -0.66 23.87
C ILE A 75 2.17 -1.91 23.04
N VAL A 76 1.16 -2.74 22.73
CA VAL A 76 1.34 -3.94 21.90
C VAL A 76 1.79 -3.56 20.49
N LEU A 77 1.22 -2.52 19.88
CA LEU A 77 1.64 -2.04 18.56
C LEU A 77 3.10 -1.56 18.56
N LEU A 78 3.52 -0.83 19.58
CA LEU A 78 4.93 -0.38 19.71
C LEU A 78 5.88 -1.56 19.91
N ILE A 79 5.50 -2.55 20.73
CA ILE A 79 6.31 -3.77 20.92
C ILE A 79 6.39 -4.55 19.60
N LEU A 80 5.27 -4.68 18.87
CA LEU A 80 5.22 -5.37 17.59
C LEU A 80 6.07 -4.67 16.52
N GLU A 81 6.05 -3.34 16.47
CA GLU A 81 6.89 -2.54 15.57
C GLU A 81 8.38 -2.80 15.83
N VAL A 82 8.81 -2.74 17.10
CA VAL A 82 10.21 -3.03 17.47
C VAL A 82 10.57 -4.48 17.16
N LEU A 83 9.68 -5.43 17.45
CA LEU A 83 9.91 -6.85 17.16
C LEU A 83 10.07 -7.08 15.66
N LEU A 84 9.25 -6.48 14.81
CA LEU A 84 9.34 -6.59 13.36
C LEU A 84 10.68 -6.03 12.85
N MET A 85 11.12 -4.90 13.39
CA MET A 85 12.42 -4.31 13.07
C MET A 85 13.59 -5.22 13.48
N VAL A 86 13.51 -5.87 14.64
CA VAL A 86 14.51 -6.85 15.10
C VAL A 86 14.53 -8.11 14.23
N VAL A 87 13.35 -8.65 13.88
CA VAL A 87 13.25 -9.81 12.98
C VAL A 87 13.80 -9.47 11.59
N ALA A 88 13.51 -8.28 11.06
CA ALA A 88 14.08 -7.81 9.81
C ALA A 88 15.62 -7.70 9.90
N ALA A 89 16.16 -7.18 11.00
CA ALA A 89 17.60 -7.13 11.22
C ALA A 89 18.23 -8.53 11.25
N LEU A 90 17.64 -9.48 11.98
CA LEU A 90 18.10 -10.87 12.04
C LEU A 90 18.05 -11.55 10.68
N PHE A 91 16.98 -11.32 9.91
CA PHE A 91 16.85 -11.84 8.54
C PHE A 91 17.99 -11.35 7.64
N PHE A 92 18.33 -10.06 7.72
CA PHE A 92 19.45 -9.51 6.95
C PHE A 92 20.81 -10.04 7.45
N MET A 93 21.00 -10.24 8.75
CA MET A 93 22.23 -10.86 9.30
C MET A 93 22.42 -12.30 8.80
N VAL A 94 21.35 -13.10 8.76
CA VAL A 94 21.39 -14.47 8.20
C VAL A 94 21.75 -14.41 6.72
N LYS A 95 21.12 -13.52 5.94
CA LYS A 95 21.45 -13.37 4.51
C LYS A 95 22.85 -12.81 4.24
N ALA A 96 23.40 -12.06 5.17
CA ALA A 96 24.78 -11.58 5.13
C ALA A 96 25.81 -12.67 5.51
N GLY A 97 25.38 -13.85 5.99
CA GLY A 97 26.27 -14.94 6.37
C GLY A 97 27.00 -14.71 7.70
N TRP A 98 26.52 -13.78 8.54
CA TRP A 98 27.20 -13.43 9.80
C TRP A 98 27.22 -14.59 10.80
N PHE A 99 26.19 -15.44 10.79
CA PHE A 99 26.11 -16.60 11.69
C PHE A 99 26.99 -17.76 11.23
N ASP A 100 27.16 -17.97 9.92
CA ASP A 100 28.04 -19.00 9.36
C ASP A 100 29.50 -18.63 9.58
N ALA A 101 29.86 -17.36 9.33
CA ALA A 101 31.20 -16.84 9.62
C ALA A 101 31.58 -16.91 11.11
N ALA A 102 30.61 -16.71 12.01
CA ALA A 102 30.82 -16.83 13.45
C ALA A 102 30.98 -18.30 13.89
N ALA A 103 30.21 -19.23 13.32
CA ALA A 103 30.33 -20.65 13.62
C ALA A 103 31.68 -21.23 13.14
N ASP A 104 32.13 -20.84 11.94
CA ASP A 104 33.43 -21.26 11.39
C ASP A 104 34.61 -20.70 12.20
N ALA A 105 34.54 -19.44 12.63
CA ALA A 105 35.57 -18.85 13.49
C ALA A 105 35.72 -19.58 14.83
N VAL A 106 34.61 -20.02 15.42
CA VAL A 106 34.62 -20.81 16.65
C VAL A 106 35.16 -22.22 16.41
N ALA A 107 34.79 -22.88 15.30
CA ALA A 107 35.30 -24.21 14.95
C ALA A 107 36.83 -24.21 14.69
N VAL A 108 37.35 -23.19 14.02
CA VAL A 108 38.79 -23.01 13.78
C VAL A 108 39.57 -22.81 15.09
N SER A 109 38.99 -22.09 16.06
CA SER A 109 39.60 -21.93 17.39
C SER A 109 39.62 -23.22 18.23
N PHE A 110 38.73 -24.18 17.92
CA PHE A 110 38.64 -25.48 18.60
C PHE A 110 39.56 -26.54 17.98
N ASN A 111 39.88 -26.44 16.68
CA ASN A 111 40.81 -27.36 16.01
C ASN A 111 42.28 -26.97 16.19
N SER A 112 42.58 -25.72 16.50
CA SER A 112 43.95 -25.24 16.76
C SER A 112 44.54 -25.71 18.10
N THR A 113 43.77 -26.45 18.92
CA THR A 113 44.23 -27.03 20.19
C THR A 113 44.71 -28.49 20.10
N ASN A 114 44.65 -29.13 18.92
CA ASN A 114 45.06 -30.53 18.70
C ASN A 114 46.34 -30.70 17.84
N SER A 115 47.26 -29.72 17.84
CA SER A 115 48.50 -29.76 17.05
C SER A 115 49.60 -30.65 17.64
N THR A 116 49.40 -31.96 17.65
CA THR A 116 50.52 -32.94 17.74
C THR A 116 50.44 -34.08 16.71
N VAL A 117 49.57 -33.98 15.69
CA VAL A 117 49.40 -35.04 14.66
C VAL A 117 49.84 -34.61 13.25
N ASP A 118 50.29 -33.36 13.07
CA ASP A 118 50.41 -32.73 11.74
C ASP A 118 51.57 -33.23 10.85
N VAL A 119 52.60 -33.88 11.39
CA VAL A 119 53.81 -34.20 10.59
C VAL A 119 53.62 -35.40 9.65
N LEU A 120 52.71 -36.34 9.96
CA LEU A 120 52.42 -37.50 9.08
C LEU A 120 51.30 -37.22 8.06
N ASN A 121 50.42 -36.26 8.34
CA ASN A 121 49.37 -35.86 7.42
C ASN A 121 49.87 -34.92 6.31
N GLU A 122 51.04 -34.30 6.48
CA GLU A 122 51.59 -33.32 5.54
C GLU A 122 51.92 -33.92 4.16
N TYR A 123 52.30 -35.20 4.10
CA TYR A 123 52.63 -35.88 2.84
C TYR A 123 51.38 -36.33 2.06
N ASN A 124 50.36 -36.87 2.74
CA ASN A 124 49.07 -37.19 2.11
C ASN A 124 48.30 -35.91 1.72
N ASN A 125 48.43 -34.83 2.51
CA ASN A 125 47.86 -33.52 2.19
C ASN A 125 48.46 -32.87 0.95
N LEU A 126 49.71 -33.15 0.58
CA LEU A 126 50.31 -32.59 -0.64
C LEU A 126 49.71 -33.19 -1.91
N LEU A 127 49.37 -34.48 -1.89
CA LEU A 127 48.72 -35.15 -3.02
C LEU A 127 47.27 -34.70 -3.20
N ASP A 128 46.50 -34.61 -2.10
CA ASP A 128 45.13 -34.07 -2.13
C ASP A 128 45.10 -32.56 -2.43
N ARG A 129 46.13 -31.81 -2.04
CA ARG A 129 46.29 -30.38 -2.42
C ARG A 129 46.58 -30.21 -3.90
N ALA A 130 47.32 -31.13 -4.52
CA ALA A 130 47.56 -31.10 -5.96
C ALA A 130 46.29 -31.44 -6.75
N GLN A 131 45.54 -32.47 -6.32
CA GLN A 131 44.28 -32.87 -6.95
C GLN A 131 43.19 -31.79 -6.80
N SER A 132 43.04 -31.20 -5.61
CA SER A 132 42.09 -30.11 -5.34
C SER A 132 42.51 -28.76 -5.94
N ALA A 133 43.80 -28.54 -6.24
CA ALA A 133 44.25 -27.39 -7.02
C ALA A 133 43.87 -27.56 -8.50
N LEU A 134 43.91 -28.79 -9.03
CA LEU A 134 43.49 -29.10 -10.38
C LEU A 134 41.97 -28.96 -10.55
N ASP A 135 41.18 -29.46 -9.60
CA ASP A 135 39.72 -29.28 -9.57
C ASP A 135 39.31 -27.81 -9.40
N ARG A 136 40.09 -27.01 -8.66
CA ARG A 136 39.88 -25.55 -8.53
C ARG A 136 40.24 -24.77 -9.78
N VAL A 137 41.05 -25.30 -10.69
CA VAL A 137 41.33 -24.67 -11.99
C VAL A 137 40.28 -25.08 -13.02
N TYR A 138 39.81 -26.33 -12.97
CA TYR A 138 38.79 -26.86 -13.89
C TYR A 138 37.36 -26.37 -13.56
N ASN A 139 36.99 -26.31 -12.28
CA ASN A 139 35.72 -25.74 -11.80
C ASN A 139 35.84 -24.25 -11.41
N GLY A 140 37.06 -23.70 -11.40
CA GLY A 140 37.36 -22.33 -10.96
C GLY A 140 36.80 -21.23 -11.84
N SER A 141 36.58 -21.51 -13.12
CA SER A 141 36.10 -20.52 -14.07
C SER A 141 34.59 -20.26 -13.91
N SER A 142 33.82 -21.29 -13.58
CA SER A 142 32.40 -21.19 -13.20
C SER A 142 32.23 -20.72 -11.75
N SER A 143 33.08 -21.17 -10.82
CA SER A 143 33.03 -20.76 -9.42
C SER A 143 33.54 -19.35 -9.15
N LEU A 144 34.45 -18.76 -9.95
CA LEU A 144 34.83 -17.34 -9.84
C LEU A 144 33.71 -16.39 -10.32
N LEU A 145 32.94 -16.81 -11.33
CA LEU A 145 31.79 -16.05 -11.84
C LEU A 145 30.57 -16.16 -10.89
N GLU A 146 30.38 -17.30 -10.22
CA GLU A 146 29.43 -17.44 -9.09
C GLU A 146 29.92 -16.78 -7.78
N ALA A 147 31.23 -16.82 -7.50
CA ALA A 147 31.81 -16.16 -6.33
C ALA A 147 31.78 -14.63 -6.45
N SER A 148 32.03 -14.06 -7.63
CA SER A 148 31.97 -12.60 -7.84
C SER A 148 30.53 -12.05 -7.78
N SER A 149 29.53 -12.83 -8.19
CA SER A 149 28.11 -12.46 -8.03
C SER A 149 27.57 -12.69 -6.61
N SER A 150 28.06 -13.70 -5.88
CA SER A 150 27.70 -13.93 -4.47
C SER A 150 28.42 -12.98 -3.51
N THR A 151 29.68 -12.60 -3.76
CA THR A 151 30.44 -11.67 -2.90
C THR A 151 29.87 -10.24 -2.98
N SER A 152 29.47 -9.79 -4.18
CA SER A 152 28.77 -8.50 -4.33
C SER A 152 27.40 -8.50 -3.66
N GLY A 153 26.65 -9.60 -3.76
CA GLY A 153 25.40 -9.79 -3.03
C GLY A 153 25.58 -9.77 -1.51
N GLN A 154 26.54 -10.54 -0.98
CA GLN A 154 26.83 -10.62 0.46
C GLN A 154 27.32 -9.29 1.04
N MET A 155 28.14 -8.53 0.29
CA MET A 155 28.53 -7.17 0.69
C MET A 155 27.31 -6.24 0.79
N VAL A 156 26.38 -6.30 -0.16
CA VAL A 156 25.15 -5.49 -0.13
C VAL A 156 24.26 -5.89 1.06
N TRP A 157 24.07 -7.19 1.31
CA TRP A 157 23.29 -7.66 2.47
C TRP A 157 23.93 -7.26 3.80
N SER A 158 25.26 -7.28 3.89
CA SER A 158 25.99 -6.83 5.08
C SER A 158 25.79 -5.35 5.36
N ILE A 159 25.86 -4.49 4.32
CA ILE A 159 25.61 -3.04 4.47
C ILE A 159 24.16 -2.79 4.92
N VAL A 160 23.19 -3.45 4.30
CA VAL A 160 21.76 -3.31 4.65
C VAL A 160 21.49 -3.77 6.08
N ALA A 161 22.13 -4.86 6.53
CA ALA A 161 22.03 -5.34 7.90
C ALA A 161 22.52 -4.30 8.92
N VAL A 162 23.69 -3.70 8.69
CA VAL A 162 24.26 -2.65 9.57
C VAL A 162 23.33 -1.43 9.63
N VAL A 163 22.85 -0.94 8.49
CA VAL A 163 21.92 0.20 8.44
C VAL A 163 20.64 -0.10 9.20
N GLN A 164 20.06 -1.29 9.03
CA GLN A 164 18.83 -1.69 9.72
C GLN A 164 19.02 -1.78 11.25
N ILE A 165 20.17 -2.26 11.72
CA ILE A 165 20.50 -2.29 13.17
C ILE A 165 20.55 -0.86 13.73
N ILE A 166 21.25 0.05 13.04
CA ILE A 166 21.35 1.46 13.45
C ILE A 166 19.96 2.09 13.53
N LEU A 167 19.12 1.90 12.51
CA LEU A 167 17.74 2.39 12.50
C LEU A 167 16.90 1.82 13.66
N THR A 168 17.11 0.54 14.00
CA THR A 168 16.42 -0.11 15.11
C THR A 168 16.84 0.50 16.45
N ILE A 169 18.13 0.72 16.67
CA ILE A 169 18.65 1.38 17.89
C ILE A 169 18.11 2.81 18.00
N LEU A 170 18.14 3.57 16.90
CA LEU A 170 17.60 4.93 16.86
C LEU A 170 16.10 4.95 17.17
N ASN A 171 15.31 4.02 16.62
CA ASN A 171 13.88 3.89 16.90
C ASN A 171 13.65 3.61 18.39
N ILE A 172 14.39 2.68 19.01
CA ILE A 172 14.28 2.39 20.45
C ILE A 172 14.59 3.63 21.30
N ILE A 173 15.66 4.37 20.98
CA ILE A 173 16.01 5.61 21.69
C ILE A 173 14.87 6.63 21.55
N MET A 174 14.33 6.82 20.34
CA MET A 174 13.20 7.72 20.08
C MET A 174 11.95 7.33 20.88
N LEU A 175 11.64 6.03 20.99
CA LEU A 175 10.51 5.55 21.80
C LEU A 175 10.69 5.84 23.30
N ILE A 176 11.92 5.72 23.82
CA ILE A 176 12.23 6.06 25.21
C ILE A 176 12.04 7.56 25.45
N VAL A 177 12.57 8.41 24.56
CA VAL A 177 12.44 9.87 24.63
C VAL A 177 10.96 10.30 24.55
N TYR A 178 10.18 9.66 23.69
CA TYR A 178 8.77 9.98 23.48
C TYR A 178 7.79 9.33 24.47
N ARG A 179 8.26 8.69 25.54
CA ARG A 179 7.39 8.08 26.56
C ARG A 179 6.30 9.03 27.06
N LYS A 180 6.63 10.30 27.32
CA LYS A 180 5.65 11.32 27.75
C LYS A 180 4.65 11.66 26.65
N CYS A 181 5.07 11.68 25.38
CA CYS A 181 4.20 11.91 24.24
C CYS A 181 3.24 10.74 24.03
N ILE A 182 3.71 9.49 24.19
CA ILE A 182 2.88 8.28 24.10
C ILE A 182 1.79 8.29 25.17
N GLN A 183 2.09 8.70 26.40
CA GLN A 183 1.08 8.82 27.45
C GLN A 183 0.00 9.86 27.11
N ARG A 184 0.38 11.00 26.54
CA ARG A 184 -0.59 12.01 26.06
C ARG A 184 -1.42 11.46 24.90
N LEU A 185 -0.80 10.75 23.97
CA LEU A 185 -1.50 10.11 22.85
C LEU A 185 -2.57 9.12 23.35
N ILE A 186 -2.23 8.27 24.33
CA ILE A 186 -3.18 7.31 24.92
C ILE A 186 -4.37 8.05 25.56
N ALA A 187 -4.11 9.16 26.26
CA ALA A 187 -5.17 9.97 26.85
C ALA A 187 -6.06 10.59 25.77
N ILE A 188 -5.47 11.19 24.73
CA ILE A 188 -6.19 11.75 23.58
C ILE A 188 -7.03 10.67 22.90
N LEU A 189 -6.47 9.49 22.65
CA LEU A 189 -7.18 8.39 21.99
C LEU A 189 -8.41 7.98 22.79
N ARG A 190 -8.28 7.85 24.12
CA ARG A 190 -9.41 7.53 25.00
C ARG A 190 -10.49 8.62 25.00
N GLU A 191 -10.08 9.89 24.97
CA GLU A 191 -11.02 11.02 24.87
C GLU A 191 -11.70 11.07 23.49
N CYS A 192 -10.96 10.88 22.40
CA CYS A 192 -11.50 10.80 21.05
C CYS A 192 -12.52 9.67 20.93
N CYS A 193 -12.31 8.53 21.57
CA CYS A 193 -13.29 7.43 21.53
C CYS A 193 -14.63 7.77 22.20
N LYS A 194 -14.71 8.76 23.10
CA LYS A 194 -15.99 9.18 23.70
C LYS A 194 -16.94 9.76 22.66
N ILE A 195 -16.41 10.30 21.57
CA ILE A 195 -17.23 10.90 20.51
C ILE A 195 -18.23 9.91 19.93
N PHE A 196 -17.85 8.64 19.80
CA PHE A 196 -18.69 7.61 19.20
C PHE A 196 -19.94 7.31 20.03
N ARG A 197 -19.95 7.66 21.33
CA ARG A 197 -21.13 7.58 22.18
C ARG A 197 -22.09 8.75 21.95
N SER A 198 -21.58 9.94 21.64
CA SER A 198 -22.39 11.16 21.46
C SER A 198 -22.81 11.43 20.01
N LEU A 199 -22.00 10.99 19.04
CA LEU A 199 -22.15 11.20 17.60
C LEU A 199 -22.12 9.87 16.86
N VAL A 200 -23.05 8.96 17.17
CA VAL A 200 -23.11 7.62 16.56
C VAL A 200 -23.17 7.69 15.03
N ILE A 201 -23.81 8.72 14.48
CA ILE A 201 -23.91 8.93 13.03
C ILE A 201 -22.55 9.02 12.29
N ILE A 202 -21.45 9.35 12.99
CA ILE A 202 -20.11 9.42 12.40
C ILE A 202 -19.62 8.07 11.89
N VAL A 203 -20.12 6.97 12.45
CA VAL A 203 -19.82 5.61 12.00
C VAL A 203 -20.48 5.30 10.65
N PHE A 204 -21.65 5.87 10.39
CA PHE A 204 -22.41 5.63 9.16
C PHE A 204 -22.06 6.61 8.03
N PHE A 205 -21.50 7.77 8.36
CA PHE A 205 -21.13 8.79 7.38
C PHE A 205 -20.17 8.31 6.26
N PRO A 206 -19.17 7.43 6.50
CA PRO A 206 -18.36 6.82 5.44
C PRO A 206 -19.16 6.09 4.36
N LEU A 207 -20.38 5.63 4.65
CA LEU A 207 -21.23 4.93 3.68
C LEU A 207 -21.78 5.87 2.62
N GLY A 208 -22.19 7.08 3.03
CA GLY A 208 -22.58 8.13 2.09
C GLY A 208 -21.43 8.46 1.14
N ARG A 209 -20.19 8.49 1.67
CA ARG A 209 -18.98 8.63 0.85
C ARG A 209 -18.78 7.45 -0.09
N MET A 210 -18.94 6.21 0.38
CA MET A 210 -18.78 5.03 -0.48
C MET A 210 -19.83 5.00 -1.60
N ALA A 211 -21.09 5.29 -1.29
CA ALA A 211 -22.15 5.39 -2.28
C ALA A 211 -21.84 6.48 -3.33
N ALA A 212 -21.40 7.66 -2.89
CA ALA A 212 -20.98 8.73 -3.80
C ALA A 212 -19.77 8.31 -4.67
N GLN A 213 -18.80 7.61 -4.11
CA GLN A 213 -17.64 7.10 -4.87
C GLN A 213 -18.05 6.03 -5.88
N CYS A 214 -18.93 5.10 -5.51
CA CYS A 214 -19.47 4.09 -6.42
C CYS A 214 -20.24 4.75 -7.57
N ALA A 215 -21.09 5.74 -7.28
CA ALA A 215 -21.82 6.50 -8.31
C ALA A 215 -20.87 7.23 -9.26
N LEU A 216 -19.82 7.88 -8.74
CA LEU A 216 -18.82 8.57 -9.55
C LEU A 216 -17.96 7.61 -10.38
N LEU A 217 -17.63 6.43 -9.85
CA LEU A 217 -16.92 5.38 -10.59
C LEU A 217 -17.78 4.83 -11.72
N LEU A 218 -19.06 4.55 -11.47
CA LEU A 218 -20.01 4.14 -12.50
C LEU A 218 -20.12 5.22 -13.58
N TYR A 219 -20.30 6.49 -13.18
CA TYR A 219 -20.27 7.63 -14.10
C TYR A 219 -18.99 7.65 -14.95
N GLY A 220 -17.83 7.44 -14.35
CA GLY A 220 -16.54 7.38 -15.06
C GLY A 220 -16.47 6.24 -16.08
N VAL A 221 -16.91 5.03 -15.70
CA VAL A 221 -16.91 3.86 -16.60
C VAL A 221 -17.88 4.08 -17.77
N PHE A 222 -19.11 4.54 -17.48
CA PHE A 222 -20.09 4.86 -18.52
C PHE A 222 -19.61 5.99 -19.42
N GLY A 223 -18.95 7.01 -18.88
CA GLY A 223 -18.42 8.11 -19.66
C GLY A 223 -17.26 7.69 -20.56
N ILE A 224 -16.36 6.83 -20.10
CA ILE A 224 -15.32 6.25 -20.96
C ILE A 224 -15.94 5.38 -22.06
N TYR A 225 -16.89 4.51 -21.71
CA TYR A 225 -17.62 3.70 -22.68
C TYR A 225 -18.28 4.57 -23.76
N PHE A 226 -18.93 5.66 -23.34
CA PHE A 226 -19.55 6.61 -24.25
C PHE A 226 -18.52 7.32 -25.14
N VAL A 227 -17.41 7.81 -24.59
CA VAL A 227 -16.35 8.46 -25.39
C VAL A 227 -15.75 7.51 -26.43
N VAL A 228 -15.49 6.25 -26.05
CA VAL A 228 -14.87 5.26 -26.95
C VAL A 228 -15.85 4.82 -28.04
N TRP A 229 -17.12 4.59 -27.70
CA TRP A 229 -18.07 3.99 -28.63
C TRP A 229 -18.87 5.01 -29.45
N ALA A 230 -19.30 6.11 -28.83
CA ALA A 230 -20.13 7.11 -29.50
C ALA A 230 -19.34 8.02 -30.45
N TRP A 231 -18.02 8.03 -30.34
CA TRP A 231 -17.17 9.02 -31.02
C TRP A 231 -16.09 8.42 -31.93
N ASP A 232 -16.22 7.16 -32.34
CA ASP A 232 -15.18 6.37 -33.04
C ASP A 232 -14.55 7.10 -34.25
N ASP A 233 -15.32 7.91 -34.99
CA ASP A 233 -14.89 8.62 -36.21
C ASP A 233 -13.87 9.76 -36.00
N VAL A 234 -13.56 10.11 -34.75
CA VAL A 234 -12.63 11.21 -34.44
C VAL A 234 -11.16 10.78 -34.58
N ALA A 235 -10.28 11.72 -34.90
CA ALA A 235 -8.84 11.43 -34.99
C ALA A 235 -8.29 10.91 -33.65
N VAL A 236 -7.37 9.93 -33.71
CA VAL A 236 -6.79 9.22 -32.54
C VAL A 236 -6.28 10.17 -31.44
N GLY A 237 -5.73 11.33 -31.80
CA GLY A 237 -5.24 12.32 -30.84
C GLY A 237 -6.35 12.96 -30.00
N TRP A 238 -7.48 13.29 -30.62
CA TRP A 238 -8.63 13.89 -29.93
C TRP A 238 -9.33 12.89 -29.01
N HIS A 239 -9.44 11.64 -29.45
CA HIS A 239 -9.91 10.53 -28.60
C HIS A 239 -9.10 10.40 -27.33
N ALA A 240 -7.77 10.38 -27.45
CA ALA A 240 -6.89 10.26 -26.28
C ALA A 240 -7.07 11.43 -25.30
N LEU A 241 -7.21 12.66 -25.81
CA LEU A 241 -7.47 13.84 -24.97
C LEU A 241 -8.81 13.76 -24.25
N MET A 242 -9.88 13.33 -24.93
CA MET A 242 -11.20 13.16 -24.30
C MET A 242 -11.19 12.09 -23.21
N VAL A 243 -10.54 10.95 -23.46
CA VAL A 243 -10.40 9.87 -22.46
C VAL A 243 -9.60 10.33 -21.24
N ILE A 244 -8.46 10.99 -21.45
CA ILE A 244 -7.62 11.51 -20.35
C ILE A 244 -8.38 12.60 -19.58
N GLY A 245 -9.06 13.51 -20.28
CA GLY A 245 -9.87 14.57 -19.67
C GLY A 245 -11.01 14.00 -18.83
N HIS A 246 -11.73 12.99 -19.33
CA HIS A 246 -12.80 12.33 -18.59
C HIS A 246 -12.26 11.61 -17.34
N LEU A 247 -11.19 10.83 -17.49
CA LEU A 247 -10.50 10.16 -16.38
C LEU A 247 -10.07 11.17 -15.31
N PHE A 248 -9.49 12.30 -15.73
CA PHE A 248 -9.10 13.37 -14.84
C PHE A 248 -10.29 13.90 -14.02
N VAL A 249 -11.39 14.23 -14.69
CA VAL A 249 -12.60 14.75 -14.05
C VAL A 249 -13.20 13.72 -13.09
N THR A 250 -13.29 12.45 -13.49
CA THR A 250 -13.77 11.37 -12.61
C THR A 250 -12.92 11.25 -11.35
N ILE A 251 -11.59 11.19 -11.50
CA ILE A 251 -10.66 11.10 -10.37
C ILE A 251 -10.79 12.34 -9.47
N TRP A 252 -10.92 13.53 -10.06
CA TRP A 252 -11.09 14.78 -9.33
C TRP A 252 -12.36 14.77 -8.47
N PHE A 253 -13.50 14.39 -9.02
CA PHE A 253 -14.73 14.30 -8.22
C PHE A 253 -14.64 13.23 -7.13
N ILE A 254 -13.96 12.11 -7.38
CA ILE A 254 -13.74 11.06 -6.36
C ILE A 254 -12.88 11.60 -5.21
N THR A 255 -11.80 12.34 -5.50
CA THR A 255 -10.94 12.95 -4.47
C THR A 255 -11.64 14.11 -3.78
N MET A 256 -12.50 14.86 -4.48
CA MET A 256 -13.34 15.90 -3.91
C MET A 256 -14.36 15.34 -2.91
N ALA A 257 -15.05 14.26 -3.27
CA ALA A 257 -15.98 13.57 -2.36
C ALA A 257 -15.26 13.06 -1.10
N ARG A 258 -14.00 12.60 -1.22
CA ARG A 258 -13.14 12.28 -0.06
C ARG A 258 -12.88 13.51 0.80
N ALA A 259 -12.42 14.61 0.21
CA ALA A 259 -12.11 15.85 0.91
C ALA A 259 -13.33 16.39 1.70
N VAL A 260 -14.49 16.47 1.04
CA VAL A 260 -15.76 16.89 1.68
C VAL A 260 -16.10 15.98 2.85
N SER A 261 -15.88 14.67 2.72
CA SER A 261 -16.22 13.73 3.78
C SER A 261 -15.34 13.90 5.02
N TRP A 262 -14.02 14.02 4.82
CA TRP A 262 -13.06 14.20 5.91
C TRP A 262 -13.27 15.51 6.67
N THR A 263 -13.51 16.59 5.94
CA THR A 263 -13.75 17.92 6.53
C THR A 263 -15.07 18.02 7.25
N THR A 264 -16.11 17.36 6.72
CA THR A 264 -17.41 17.27 7.41
C THR A 264 -17.26 16.58 8.77
N MET A 265 -16.53 15.45 8.82
CA MET A 265 -16.25 14.75 10.07
C MET A 265 -15.41 15.60 11.03
N ALA A 266 -14.35 16.24 10.54
CA ALA A 266 -13.49 17.10 11.35
C ALA A 266 -14.27 18.28 11.96
N GLY A 267 -15.13 18.94 11.18
CA GLY A 267 -16.00 20.02 11.65
C GLY A 267 -16.99 19.56 12.73
N ALA A 268 -17.59 18.39 12.55
CA ALA A 268 -18.50 17.81 13.56
C ALA A 268 -17.76 17.42 14.85
N ILE A 269 -16.55 16.87 14.74
CA ILE A 269 -15.68 16.55 15.88
C ILE A 269 -15.29 17.82 16.64
N ALA A 270 -14.85 18.85 15.94
CA ALA A 270 -14.46 20.14 16.54
C ALA A 270 -15.64 20.78 17.29
N TRP A 271 -16.83 20.76 16.68
CA TRP A 271 -18.06 21.24 17.32
C TRP A 271 -18.38 20.47 18.60
N TRP A 272 -18.29 19.14 18.56
CA TRP A 272 -18.52 18.28 19.73
C TRP A 272 -17.52 18.54 20.85
N PHE A 273 -16.24 18.64 20.51
CA PHE A 273 -15.18 18.87 21.48
C PHE A 273 -15.41 20.17 22.25
N VAL A 274 -15.68 21.26 21.53
CA VAL A 274 -15.87 22.59 22.14
C VAL A 274 -17.20 22.71 22.86
N ARG A 275 -18.31 22.21 22.29
CA ARG A 275 -19.66 22.49 22.83
C ARG A 275 -20.22 21.41 23.76
N GLN A 276 -19.82 20.15 23.61
CA GLN A 276 -20.34 19.03 24.40
C GLN A 276 -19.32 18.47 25.38
N ASN A 277 -18.04 18.35 24.99
CA ASN A 277 -17.02 17.74 25.85
C ASN A 277 -16.41 18.75 26.85
N ALA A 278 -16.05 19.95 26.38
CA ALA A 278 -15.40 20.97 27.23
C ALA A 278 -16.37 21.63 28.21
N VAL A 279 -17.56 22.02 27.75
CA VAL A 279 -18.63 22.52 28.62
C VAL A 279 -19.45 21.30 29.02
N LYS A 280 -19.24 20.75 30.24
CA LYS A 280 -19.98 19.60 30.79
C LYS A 280 -21.48 19.90 30.96
N ARG A 281 -22.20 20.24 29.89
CA ARG A 281 -23.64 20.49 29.92
C ARG A 281 -24.33 19.14 30.04
N THR A 282 -25.04 18.95 31.14
CA THR A 282 -26.11 17.96 31.22
C THR A 282 -27.13 18.34 30.15
N CYS A 283 -27.36 17.44 29.19
CA CYS A 283 -28.38 17.55 28.15
C CYS A 283 -29.77 17.84 28.75
N SER A 284 -30.11 19.11 28.98
CA SER A 284 -31.44 19.55 29.38
C SER A 284 -32.21 20.02 28.16
N GLY A 285 -32.94 19.10 27.53
CA GLY A 285 -33.87 19.39 26.43
C GLY A 285 -33.22 19.46 25.05
N GLN A 286 -33.64 18.56 24.15
CA GLN A 286 -33.25 18.51 22.73
C GLN A 286 -31.76 18.26 22.45
N CYS A 287 -31.19 17.21 23.04
CA CYS A 287 -29.97 16.65 22.48
C CYS A 287 -30.33 15.92 21.17
N PRO A 288 -29.77 16.33 20.02
CA PRO A 288 -30.13 15.75 18.73
C PRO A 288 -29.79 14.26 18.78
N ALA A 289 -30.82 13.42 18.72
CA ALA A 289 -30.85 12.08 19.34
C ALA A 289 -29.72 11.11 18.94
N LEU A 290 -28.98 11.38 17.86
CA LEU A 290 -27.83 10.58 17.41
C LEU A 290 -26.71 11.43 16.79
N GLY A 291 -26.74 12.75 16.99
CA GLY A 291 -25.78 13.70 16.39
C GLY A 291 -26.01 14.00 14.88
N VAL A 292 -27.14 13.57 14.32
CA VAL A 292 -27.49 13.71 12.90
C VAL A 292 -27.51 15.17 12.46
N THR A 293 -28.16 16.06 13.21
CA THR A 293 -28.26 17.49 12.87
C THR A 293 -26.89 18.17 12.85
N VAL A 294 -25.98 17.77 13.74
CA VAL A 294 -24.61 18.29 13.80
C VAL A 294 -23.85 17.89 12.54
N MET A 295 -23.97 16.63 12.12
CA MET A 295 -23.32 16.15 10.89
C MET A 295 -23.86 16.82 9.64
N PHE A 296 -25.17 16.92 9.46
CA PHE A 296 -25.75 17.58 8.30
C PHE A 296 -25.49 19.08 8.29
N SER A 297 -25.48 19.74 9.45
CA SER A 297 -25.08 21.14 9.57
C SER A 297 -23.60 21.34 9.19
N SER A 298 -22.72 20.44 9.62
CA SER A 298 -21.30 20.45 9.21
C SER A 298 -21.16 20.21 7.70
N LEU A 299 -21.87 19.22 7.15
CA LEU A 299 -21.87 18.91 5.72
C LEU A 299 -22.32 20.11 4.90
N TRP A 300 -23.43 20.73 5.31
CA TRP A 300 -23.96 21.92 4.66
C TRP A 300 -22.96 23.07 4.70
N THR A 301 -22.28 23.27 5.83
CA THR A 301 -21.23 24.30 5.96
C THR A 301 -20.07 24.04 5.02
N VAL A 302 -19.60 22.79 4.91
CA VAL A 302 -18.54 22.40 3.97
C VAL A 302 -18.99 22.63 2.53
N LEU A 303 -20.19 22.18 2.16
CA LEU A 303 -20.72 22.30 0.80
C LEU A 303 -21.03 23.74 0.38
N SER A 304 -21.50 24.58 1.30
CA SER A 304 -21.88 25.96 0.99
C SER A 304 -20.71 26.95 1.07
N ARG A 305 -19.75 26.74 1.97
CA ARG A 305 -18.70 27.73 2.27
C ARG A 305 -17.28 27.26 1.95
N HIS A 306 -16.99 25.97 2.04
CA HIS A 306 -15.63 25.45 1.90
C HIS A 306 -15.43 24.57 0.66
N LEU A 307 -16.45 24.43 -0.18
CA LEU A 307 -16.41 23.57 -1.36
C LEU A 307 -15.29 23.97 -2.33
N GLY A 308 -15.01 25.27 -2.47
CA GLY A 308 -13.92 25.78 -3.31
C GLY A 308 -12.54 25.29 -2.85
N SER A 309 -12.26 25.36 -1.54
CA SER A 309 -11.01 24.85 -0.96
C SER A 309 -10.89 23.34 -1.11
N MET A 310 -12.01 22.60 -0.93
CA MET A 310 -12.03 21.15 -1.15
C MET A 310 -11.79 20.80 -2.62
N ALA A 311 -12.41 21.53 -3.54
CA ALA A 311 -12.27 21.35 -4.98
C ALA A 311 -10.83 21.64 -5.43
N PHE A 312 -10.20 22.70 -4.91
CA PHE A 312 -8.81 23.03 -5.23
C PHE A 312 -7.82 22.01 -4.69
N GLY A 313 -7.94 21.60 -3.42
CA GLY A 313 -7.05 20.57 -2.85
C GLY A 313 -7.20 19.22 -3.55
N SER A 314 -8.44 18.82 -3.87
CA SER A 314 -8.70 17.58 -4.62
C SER A 314 -8.25 17.64 -6.08
N PHE A 315 -8.26 18.81 -6.71
CA PHE A 315 -7.73 19.04 -8.05
C PHE A 315 -6.22 18.77 -8.10
N LEU A 316 -5.45 19.29 -7.13
CA LEU A 316 -3.99 19.04 -7.07
C LEU A 316 -3.67 17.56 -6.90
N ILE A 317 -4.45 16.85 -6.07
CA ILE A 317 -4.32 15.40 -5.92
C ILE A 317 -4.66 14.69 -7.24
N ALA A 318 -5.71 15.10 -7.94
CA ALA A 318 -6.12 14.51 -9.20
C ALA A 318 -5.08 14.69 -10.31
N VAL A 319 -4.43 15.86 -10.39
CA VAL A 319 -3.33 16.12 -11.33
C VAL A 319 -2.17 15.15 -11.10
N CYS A 320 -1.78 14.93 -9.83
CA CYS A 320 -0.72 13.97 -9.53
C CYS A 320 -1.11 12.54 -9.93
N TRP A 321 -2.37 12.16 -9.69
CA TRP A 321 -2.90 10.85 -10.09
C TRP A 321 -2.92 10.66 -11.60
N THR A 322 -3.36 11.65 -12.38
CA THR A 322 -3.41 11.52 -13.84
C THR A 322 -2.03 11.50 -14.46
N LEU A 323 -1.09 12.32 -13.97
CA LEU A 323 0.30 12.24 -14.39
C LEU A 323 0.89 10.85 -14.10
N GLN A 324 0.64 10.30 -12.91
CA GLN A 324 1.08 8.94 -12.58
C GLN A 324 0.48 7.88 -13.53
N LEU A 325 -0.82 7.98 -13.82
CA LEU A 325 -1.51 7.05 -14.71
C LEU A 325 -0.96 7.11 -16.14
N VAL A 326 -0.70 8.31 -16.65
CA VAL A 326 -0.07 8.51 -17.98
C VAL A 326 1.33 7.89 -18.01
N LEU A 327 2.16 8.11 -16.98
CA LEU A 327 3.49 7.52 -16.93
C LEU A 327 3.48 5.99 -16.88
N GLN A 328 2.55 5.40 -16.13
CA GLN A 328 2.36 3.95 -16.10
C GLN A 328 1.87 3.41 -17.45
N ALA A 329 0.98 4.14 -18.14
CA ALA A 329 0.55 3.78 -19.49
C ALA A 329 1.71 3.84 -20.51
N LEU A 330 2.62 4.82 -20.37
CA LEU A 330 3.84 4.90 -21.17
C LEU A 330 4.77 3.73 -20.86
N GLU A 331 5.02 3.40 -19.59
CA GLU A 331 5.83 2.23 -19.21
C GLU A 331 5.29 0.93 -19.81
N LEU A 332 3.96 0.73 -19.80
CA LEU A 332 3.31 -0.40 -20.43
C LEU A 332 3.48 -0.41 -21.96
N SER A 333 3.51 0.76 -22.59
CA SER A 333 3.72 0.89 -24.03
C SER A 333 5.16 0.56 -24.43
N PHE A 334 6.14 1.02 -23.64
CA PHE A 334 7.57 0.76 -23.89
C PHE A 334 8.02 -0.65 -23.47
N SER A 335 7.40 -1.25 -22.45
CA SER A 335 7.69 -2.63 -22.06
C SER A 335 7.28 -3.65 -23.13
N LYS A 336 6.26 -3.34 -23.94
CA LYS A 336 5.84 -4.15 -25.09
C LYS A 336 6.84 -4.13 -26.25
N GLN A 337 7.68 -3.10 -26.37
CA GLN A 337 8.69 -3.03 -27.43
C GLN A 337 9.98 -3.75 -27.01
N LYS A 338 10.32 -4.86 -27.68
CA LYS A 338 11.58 -5.61 -27.51
C LYS A 338 12.73 -5.01 -28.33
N LYS A 339 12.97 -3.70 -28.25
CA LYS A 339 14.14 -3.08 -28.89
C LYS A 339 15.34 -3.13 -27.95
N GLU A 340 16.46 -3.67 -28.44
CA GLU A 340 17.75 -3.63 -27.75
C GLU A 340 18.24 -2.17 -27.66
N GLY A 341 18.74 -1.76 -26.50
CA GLY A 341 19.20 -0.38 -26.24
C GLY A 341 18.23 0.53 -25.48
N LEU A 342 16.96 0.13 -25.25
CA LEU A 342 15.96 0.96 -24.54
C LEU A 342 16.01 0.86 -23.00
N TRP A 343 17.07 0.26 -22.45
CA TRP A 343 17.19 0.02 -21.00
C TRP A 343 17.22 1.33 -20.19
N LEU A 344 17.90 2.35 -20.72
CA LEU A 344 18.00 3.67 -20.08
C LEU A 344 16.63 4.36 -19.97
N LEU A 345 15.81 4.27 -21.03
CA LEU A 345 14.46 4.83 -21.02
C LEU A 345 13.56 4.12 -20.00
N ARG A 346 13.66 2.80 -19.87
CA ARG A 346 12.92 2.02 -18.88
C ARG A 346 13.34 2.36 -17.46
N LEU A 347 14.63 2.57 -17.23
CA LEU A 347 15.14 3.03 -15.93
C LEU A 347 14.59 4.43 -15.60
N THR A 348 14.67 5.37 -16.53
CA THR A 348 14.15 6.74 -16.34
C THR A 348 12.65 6.75 -16.05
N LEU A 349 11.85 5.95 -16.77
CA LEU A 349 10.40 5.85 -16.52
C LEU A 349 10.10 5.30 -15.13
N LYS A 350 10.81 4.25 -14.67
CA LYS A 350 10.64 3.72 -13.31
C LYS A 350 11.02 4.73 -12.23
N CYS A 351 12.12 5.46 -12.43
CA CYS A 351 12.52 6.54 -11.54
C CYS A 351 11.46 7.64 -11.47
N LEU A 352 10.88 8.04 -12.62
CA LEU A 352 9.84 9.07 -12.68
C LEU A 352 8.52 8.59 -12.06
N VAL A 353 8.13 7.33 -12.26
CA VAL A 353 6.96 6.72 -11.59
C VAL A 353 7.15 6.69 -10.08
N CYS A 354 8.35 6.34 -9.59
CA CYS A 354 8.69 6.38 -8.17
C CYS A 354 8.61 7.80 -7.60
N PHE A 355 9.21 8.77 -8.29
CA PHE A 355 9.16 10.19 -7.91
C PHE A 355 7.72 10.70 -7.84
N MET A 356 6.89 10.38 -8.84
CA MET A 356 5.49 10.78 -8.87
C MET A 356 4.66 10.11 -7.76
N GLU A 357 4.95 8.86 -7.41
CA GLU A 357 4.32 8.19 -6.26
C GLU A 357 4.67 8.91 -4.94
N CYS A 358 5.93 9.31 -4.76
CA CYS A 358 6.37 10.10 -3.61
C CYS A 358 5.66 11.48 -3.58
N LEU A 359 5.64 12.19 -4.71
CA LEU A 359 4.98 13.50 -4.81
C LEU A 359 3.49 13.40 -4.49
N LYS A 360 2.79 12.40 -5.05
CA LYS A 360 1.37 12.13 -4.77
C LYS A 360 1.13 11.95 -3.28
N ARG A 361 1.95 11.15 -2.59
CA ARG A 361 1.81 10.90 -1.15
C ARG A 361 2.02 12.17 -0.33
N THR A 362 3.02 12.97 -0.68
CA THR A 362 3.29 14.26 -0.02
C THR A 362 2.13 15.24 -0.20
N VAL A 363 1.64 15.41 -1.44
CA VAL A 363 0.50 16.31 -1.72
C VAL A 363 -0.75 15.84 -1.00
N GLN A 364 -1.05 14.53 -1.00
CA GLN A 364 -2.17 13.98 -0.26
C GLN A 364 -2.05 14.28 1.24
N PHE A 365 -0.88 14.05 1.83
CA PHE A 365 -0.64 14.31 3.25
C PHE A 365 -0.87 15.80 3.61
N ILE A 366 -0.29 16.72 2.84
CA ILE A 366 -0.43 18.16 3.06
C ILE A 366 -1.89 18.60 2.88
N SER A 367 -2.56 18.14 1.80
CA SER A 367 -3.96 18.48 1.56
C SER A 367 -4.87 17.93 2.65
N PHE A 368 -4.67 16.69 3.11
CA PHE A 368 -5.46 16.14 4.22
C PHE A 368 -5.25 16.90 5.52
N TYR A 369 -4.03 17.38 5.77
CA TYR A 369 -3.76 18.25 6.91
C TYR A 369 -4.49 19.59 6.78
N GLY A 370 -4.39 20.26 5.62
CA GLY A 370 -5.08 21.53 5.36
C GLY A 370 -6.61 21.43 5.20
N PHE A 371 -7.16 20.22 5.12
CA PHE A 371 -8.59 19.96 5.19
C PHE A 371 -9.09 19.93 6.64
N ILE A 372 -8.24 19.53 7.58
CA ILE A 372 -8.60 19.36 8.99
C ILE A 372 -8.38 20.64 9.79
N TYR A 373 -7.28 21.35 9.51
CA TYR A 373 -6.89 22.62 10.12
C TYR A 373 -7.37 23.80 9.26
#